data_AF-A0A8J9SMV6-F1
#
_entry.id   AF-A0A8J9SMV6-F1
#
_cell.length_a   1.000
_cell.length_b   1.000
_cell.length_c   1.000
_cell.angle_alpha   90.00
_cell.angle_beta   90.00
_cell.angle_gamma   90.00
#
_symmetry.space_group_name_H-M   'P 1'
#
loop_
_entity.id
_entity.type
_entity.pdbx_description
1 polymer ?
#
loop_
_entity_poly.entity_id
_entity_poly.type
_entity_poly.pdbx_seq_one_letter_code
_entity_poly.pdbx_strand_id
1 'polypeptide(L)'
;LGVCGGIGSGKSVACELLVSELNCLAHIDSDSIAHSVYEPGSQAIQDVVDTFGPELLIEETGDIDRKRLGSIVFADSEAMRRLERIVWPHVRTKIWHRIEEIKSTAGAMPDKKPIIILEAAVLLDAGWEVFLDGVWVIHVSKDMALQRLQTNRGMSFDDAAKRVEAQ
;
A
#
# COMPACT_ATOMS: atom_id res chain seq x y z
N LEU A 1 -2.63 14.58 -2.60
CA LEU A 1 -2.88 13.95 -3.92
C LEU A 1 -2.63 12.45 -3.80
N GLY A 2 -3.67 11.64 -3.98
CA GLY A 2 -3.53 10.19 -4.09
C GLY A 2 -3.06 9.78 -5.47
N VAL A 3 -2.16 8.81 -5.55
CA VAL A 3 -1.72 8.20 -6.80
C VAL A 3 -1.92 6.69 -6.68
N CYS A 4 -2.72 6.12 -7.57
CA CYS A 4 -2.95 4.69 -7.67
C CYS A 4 -2.76 4.20 -9.10
N GLY A 5 -2.87 2.89 -9.32
CA GLY A 5 -2.64 2.29 -10.62
C GLY A 5 -2.18 0.85 -10.50
N GLY A 6 -2.56 0.05 -11.49
CA GLY A 6 -2.31 -1.37 -11.53
C GLY A 6 -0.82 -1.74 -11.56
N ILE A 7 -0.53 -3.01 -11.33
CA ILE A 7 0.81 -3.58 -11.36
C ILE A 7 1.42 -3.38 -12.76
N GLY A 8 2.68 -2.94 -12.83
CA GLY A 8 3.34 -2.64 -14.10
C GLY A 8 2.99 -1.27 -14.73
N SER A 9 2.08 -0.50 -14.13
CA SER A 9 1.72 0.86 -14.60
C SER A 9 2.86 1.87 -14.57
N GLY A 10 3.82 1.70 -13.66
CA GLY A 10 4.88 2.68 -13.41
C GLY A 10 4.51 3.74 -12.36
N LYS A 11 3.51 3.44 -11.51
CA LYS A 11 3.06 4.30 -10.41
C LYS A 11 4.20 4.89 -9.58
N SER A 12 5.12 4.07 -9.07
CA SER A 12 6.21 4.54 -8.21
C SER A 12 7.14 5.52 -8.92
N VAL A 13 7.45 5.26 -10.19
CA VAL A 13 8.23 6.19 -11.03
C VAL A 13 7.48 7.51 -11.24
N ALA A 14 6.16 7.47 -11.47
CA ALA A 14 5.36 8.69 -11.58
C ALA A 14 5.35 9.49 -10.26
N CYS A 15 5.24 8.82 -9.10
CA CYS A 15 5.32 9.47 -7.79
C CYS A 15 6.68 10.14 -7.57
N GLU A 16 7.77 9.43 -7.85
CA GLU A 16 9.14 9.96 -7.75
C GLU A 16 9.32 11.22 -8.61
N LEU A 17 8.89 11.16 -9.88
CA LEU A 17 8.94 12.30 -10.79
C LEU A 17 8.08 13.47 -10.32
N LEU A 18 6.87 13.22 -9.83
CA LEU A 18 6.00 14.28 -9.30
C LEU A 18 6.65 14.97 -8.11
N VAL A 19 7.34 14.22 -7.26
CA VAL A 19 7.99 14.78 -6.07
C VAL A 19 9.21 15.61 -6.47
N SER A 20 10.05 15.10 -7.37
CA SER A 20 11.27 15.79 -7.80
C SER A 20 10.97 17.01 -8.68
N GLU A 21 10.14 16.87 -9.71
CA GLU A 21 9.90 17.91 -10.73
C GLU A 21 9.02 19.05 -10.20
N LEU A 22 8.04 18.74 -9.34
CA LEU A 22 7.18 19.77 -8.73
C LEU A 22 7.69 20.25 -7.37
N ASN A 23 8.80 19.69 -6.89
CA ASN A 23 9.35 19.96 -5.56
C ASN A 23 8.27 19.79 -4.45
N CYS A 24 7.57 18.65 -4.48
CA CYS A 24 6.49 18.36 -3.53
C CYS A 24 7.02 18.23 -2.09
N LEU A 25 6.15 18.51 -1.12
CA LEU A 25 6.46 18.45 0.31
C LEU A 25 6.98 17.07 0.71
N ALA A 26 6.26 16.01 0.30
CA ALA A 26 6.61 14.63 0.62
C ALA A 26 5.99 13.60 -0.34
N HIS A 27 6.58 12.42 -0.33
CA HIS A 27 6.03 11.16 -0.85
C HIS A 27 5.77 10.23 0.31
N ILE A 28 4.58 9.63 0.34
CA ILE A 28 4.18 8.60 1.28
C ILE A 28 3.87 7.35 0.46
N ASP A 29 4.62 6.28 0.72
CA ASP A 29 4.33 4.93 0.22
C ASP A 29 3.44 4.20 1.24
N SER A 30 2.18 3.95 0.87
CA SER A 30 1.24 3.24 1.74
C SER A 30 1.61 1.79 1.95
N ASP A 31 2.27 1.14 0.98
CA ASP A 31 2.60 -0.28 1.05
C ASP A 31 3.68 -0.49 2.12
N SER A 32 4.64 0.42 2.20
CA SER A 32 5.62 0.49 3.30
C SER A 32 4.94 0.73 4.67
N ILE A 33 3.97 1.66 4.74
CA ILE A 33 3.19 1.88 5.98
C ILE A 33 2.40 0.62 6.35
N ALA A 34 1.80 -0.07 5.39
CA ALA A 34 1.07 -1.30 5.62
C ALA A 34 1.96 -2.41 6.19
N HIS A 35 3.25 -2.45 5.84
CA HIS A 35 4.17 -3.36 6.52
C HIS A 35 4.41 -3.02 7.98
N SER A 36 4.43 -1.73 8.33
CA SER A 36 4.61 -1.26 9.71
C SER A 36 3.38 -1.50 10.61
N VAL A 37 2.19 -1.77 10.05
CA VAL A 37 1.02 -2.05 10.90
C VAL A 37 1.16 -3.37 11.64
N TYR A 38 2.02 -4.27 11.17
CA TYR A 38 2.33 -5.55 11.78
C TYR A 38 3.64 -5.53 12.58
N GLU A 39 3.99 -4.40 13.18
CA GLU A 39 5.09 -4.36 14.16
C GLU A 39 4.68 -5.14 15.42
N PRO A 40 5.60 -5.85 16.10
CA PRO A 40 5.32 -6.55 17.34
C PRO A 40 4.60 -5.68 18.37
N GLY A 41 3.54 -6.22 18.98
CA GLY A 41 2.72 -5.51 19.95
C GLY A 41 1.71 -4.51 19.36
N SER A 42 1.60 -4.42 18.04
CA SER A 42 0.57 -3.60 17.39
C SER A 42 -0.84 -4.18 17.57
N GLN A 43 -1.83 -3.29 17.65
CA GLN A 43 -3.24 -3.68 17.69
C GLN A 43 -3.66 -4.49 16.46
N ALA A 44 -3.09 -4.19 15.29
CA ALA A 44 -3.40 -4.93 14.06
C ALA A 44 -2.99 -6.41 14.15
N ILE A 45 -1.86 -6.74 14.79
CA ILE A 45 -1.50 -8.14 15.04
C ILE A 45 -2.54 -8.80 15.92
N GLN A 46 -2.95 -8.15 17.01
CA GLN A 46 -3.94 -8.71 17.92
C GLN A 46 -5.27 -8.98 17.21
N ASP A 47 -5.78 -8.00 16.45
CA ASP A 47 -7.04 -8.14 15.73
C ASP A 47 -6.99 -9.27 14.67
N VAL A 48 -5.85 -9.43 14.01
CA VAL A 48 -5.62 -10.51 13.04
C VAL A 48 -5.54 -11.86 13.75
N VAL A 49 -4.83 -11.96 14.87
CA VAL A 49 -4.73 -13.17 15.69
C VAL A 49 -6.10 -13.58 16.23
N ASP A 50 -6.89 -12.64 16.75
CA ASP A 50 -8.24 -12.89 17.25
C ASP A 50 -9.18 -13.41 16.17
N THR A 51 -8.95 -13.02 14.91
CA THR A 51 -9.78 -13.41 13.76
C THR A 51 -9.35 -14.72 13.12
N PHE A 52 -8.04 -14.92 12.95
CA PHE A 52 -7.49 -16.00 12.13
C PHE A 52 -6.80 -17.10 12.94
N GLY A 53 -6.59 -16.90 14.24
CA GLY A 53 -6.10 -17.91 15.17
C GLY A 53 -4.80 -17.52 15.89
N PRO A 54 -4.62 -17.93 17.16
CA PRO A 54 -3.42 -17.67 17.96
C PRO A 54 -2.14 -18.26 17.36
N GLU A 55 -2.23 -19.30 16.54
CA GLU A 55 -1.10 -19.94 15.88
C GLU A 55 -0.38 -19.07 14.85
N LEU A 56 -0.93 -17.90 14.54
CA LEU A 56 -0.29 -16.89 13.71
C LEU A 56 0.69 -16.01 14.50
N LEU A 57 0.63 -15.99 15.83
CA LEU A 57 1.57 -15.24 16.64
C LEU A 57 2.83 -16.08 16.90
N ILE A 58 3.99 -15.51 16.59
CA ILE A 58 5.29 -16.08 16.93
C ILE A 58 5.61 -15.62 18.35
N GLU A 59 5.36 -16.47 19.35
CA GLU A 59 5.45 -16.09 20.78
C GLU A 59 6.83 -15.56 21.17
N GLU A 60 7.91 -16.06 20.56
CA GLU A 60 9.28 -15.66 20.88
C GLU A 60 9.61 -14.23 20.45
N THR A 61 8.97 -13.72 19.39
CA THR A 61 9.28 -12.40 18.83
C THR A 61 8.11 -11.41 18.92
N GLY A 62 6.89 -11.90 19.12
CA GLY A 62 5.66 -11.12 19.04
C GLY A 62 5.27 -10.73 17.62
N ASP A 63 5.95 -11.28 16.60
CA ASP A 63 5.62 -11.07 15.20
C ASP A 63 4.45 -11.94 14.76
N ILE A 64 3.82 -11.53 13.66
CA ILE A 64 2.88 -12.38 12.93
C ILE A 64 3.60 -13.25 11.90
N ASP A 65 3.24 -14.54 11.81
CA ASP A 65 3.64 -15.42 10.72
C ASP A 65 2.90 -15.04 9.43
N ARG A 66 3.49 -14.09 8.70
CA ARG A 66 2.95 -13.60 7.41
C ARG A 66 2.86 -14.69 6.35
N LYS A 67 3.71 -15.73 6.42
CA LYS A 67 3.68 -16.83 5.45
C LYS A 67 2.45 -17.69 5.68
N ARG A 68 2.16 -18.04 6.93
CA ARG A 68 0.93 -18.75 7.31
C ARG A 68 -0.30 -17.91 7.01
N LEU A 69 -0.33 -16.64 7.43
CA LEU A 69 -1.44 -15.74 7.14
C LEU A 69 -1.68 -15.64 5.63
N GLY A 70 -0.62 -15.44 4.84
CA GLY A 70 -0.68 -15.41 3.38
C GLY A 70 -1.32 -16.67 2.79
N SER A 71 -0.93 -17.86 3.26
CA SER A 71 -1.52 -19.11 2.77
C SER A 71 -3.03 -19.23 3.03
N ILE A 72 -3.52 -18.63 4.13
CA ILE A 72 -4.95 -18.61 4.46
C ILE A 72 -5.68 -17.63 3.53
N VAL A 73 -5.20 -16.39 3.44
CA VAL A 73 -5.94 -15.32 2.75
C VAL A 73 -5.83 -15.41 1.23
N PHE A 74 -4.75 -15.95 0.67
CA PHE A 74 -4.63 -16.16 -0.78
C PHE A 74 -5.41 -17.41 -1.27
N ALA A 75 -5.78 -18.32 -0.37
CA ALA A 75 -6.61 -19.48 -0.71
C ALA A 75 -8.12 -19.19 -0.62
N ASP A 76 -8.54 -18.16 0.13
CA ASP A 76 -9.94 -17.80 0.34
C ASP A 76 -10.17 -16.30 0.21
N SER A 77 -10.95 -15.90 -0.81
CA SER A 77 -11.31 -14.50 -1.04
C SER A 77 -12.08 -13.86 0.12
N GLU A 78 -12.83 -14.62 0.90
CA GLU A 78 -13.54 -14.11 2.08
C GLU A 78 -12.58 -13.89 3.26
N ALA A 79 -11.60 -14.77 3.43
CA ALA A 79 -10.47 -14.54 4.33
C ALA A 79 -9.69 -13.28 3.95
N MET A 80 -9.40 -13.06 2.66
CA MET A 80 -8.74 -11.82 2.22
C MET A 80 -9.56 -10.58 2.59
N ARG A 81 -10.86 -10.55 2.28
CA ARG A 81 -11.76 -9.42 2.64
C ARG A 81 -11.86 -9.21 4.15
N ARG A 82 -11.76 -10.27 4.96
CA ARG A 82 -11.67 -10.14 6.42
C ARG A 82 -10.38 -9.48 6.84
N LEU A 83 -9.24 -9.90 6.29
CA LEU A 83 -7.94 -9.30 6.58
C LEU A 83 -7.91 -7.82 6.18
N GLU A 84 -8.38 -7.49 4.99
CA GLU A 84 -8.45 -6.11 4.48
C GLU A 84 -9.27 -5.21 5.42
N ARG A 85 -10.45 -5.66 5.87
CA ARG A 85 -11.29 -4.90 6.81
C ARG A 85 -10.63 -4.67 8.17
N ILE A 86 -9.76 -5.57 8.61
CA ILE A 86 -9.00 -5.41 9.84
C ILE A 86 -7.85 -4.43 9.63
N VAL A 87 -7.09 -4.62 8.55
CA VAL A 87 -5.80 -3.96 8.34
C VAL A 87 -5.97 -2.54 7.81
N TRP A 88 -6.85 -2.31 6.84
CA TRP A 88 -6.99 -1.00 6.19
C TRP A 88 -7.32 0.15 7.13
N PRO A 89 -8.17 0.00 8.18
CA PRO A 89 -8.34 1.03 9.19
C PRO A 89 -7.05 1.41 9.93
N HIS A 90 -6.21 0.44 10.27
CA HIS A 90 -4.90 0.67 10.90
C HIS A 90 -3.95 1.39 9.94
N VAL A 91 -3.91 0.98 8.68
CA VAL A 91 -3.09 1.63 7.64
C VAL A 91 -3.54 3.08 7.42
N ARG A 92 -4.85 3.31 7.26
CA ARG A 92 -5.42 4.66 7.12
C ARG A 92 -5.05 5.56 8.30
N THR A 93 -5.10 5.04 9.52
CA THR A 93 -4.73 5.78 10.73
C THR A 93 -3.25 6.17 10.68
N LYS A 94 -2.35 5.25 10.35
CA LYS A 94 -0.91 5.57 10.20
C LYS A 94 -0.64 6.56 9.07
N ILE A 95 -1.32 6.43 7.92
CA ILE A 95 -1.24 7.40 6.80
C ILE A 95 -1.66 8.79 7.28
N TRP A 96 -2.78 8.89 7.99
CA TRP A 96 -3.27 10.17 8.51
C TRP A 96 -2.27 10.82 9.46
N HIS A 97 -1.74 10.07 10.43
CA HIS A 97 -0.70 10.57 11.34
C HIS A 97 0.53 11.05 10.58
N ARG A 98 0.98 10.31 9.55
CA ARG A 98 2.12 10.71 8.74
C ARG A 98 1.86 12.00 7.97
N ILE A 99 0.67 12.17 7.42
CA ILE A 99 0.25 13.41 6.75
C ILE A 99 0.30 14.59 7.72
N GLU A 100 -0.25 14.45 8.92
CA GLU A 100 -0.28 15.53 9.91
C GLU A 100 1.13 15.90 10.42
N GLU A 101 1.99 14.90 10.63
CA GLU A 101 3.40 15.12 10.96
C GLU A 101 4.12 15.95 9.87
N ILE A 102 3.93 15.59 8.60
CA ILE A 102 4.51 16.30 7.46
C ILE A 102 3.97 17.74 7.39
N LYS A 103 2.66 17.94 7.57
CA LYS A 103 2.07 19.28 7.61
C LYS A 103 2.65 20.13 8.73
N SER A 104 2.88 19.55 9.91
CA SER A 104 3.44 20.28 11.06
C SER A 104 4.86 20.82 10.81
N THR A 105 5.63 20.15 9.95
CA THR A 105 7.01 20.54 9.59
C THR A 105 7.11 21.35 8.30
N ALA A 106 5.99 21.57 7.60
CA ALA A 106 5.96 22.25 6.30
C ALA A 106 6.53 23.68 6.35
N GLY A 107 6.35 24.40 7.46
CA GLY A 107 6.89 25.75 7.64
C GLY A 107 8.42 25.82 7.62
N ALA A 108 9.11 24.71 7.88
CA ALA A 108 10.57 24.62 7.77
C ALA A 108 11.05 24.36 6.33
N MET A 109 10.14 24.16 5.38
CA MET A 109 10.42 23.85 3.98
C MET A 109 9.71 24.84 3.02
N PRO A 110 10.02 26.15 3.10
CA PRO A 110 9.26 27.19 2.39
C PRO A 110 9.35 27.08 0.86
N ASP A 111 10.39 26.45 0.32
CA ASP A 111 10.58 26.28 -1.13
C ASP A 111 9.78 25.10 -1.70
N LYS A 112 9.25 24.22 -0.83
CA LYS A 112 8.47 23.07 -1.27
C LYS A 112 7.03 23.44 -1.54
N LYS A 113 6.45 22.83 -2.57
CA LYS A 113 5.00 22.95 -2.82
C LYS A 113 4.23 22.21 -1.73
N PRO A 114 3.09 22.75 -1.24
CA PRO A 114 2.28 22.14 -0.19
C PRO A 114 1.46 20.94 -0.73
N ILE A 115 2.14 19.99 -1.37
CA ILE A 115 1.57 18.80 -1.99
C ILE A 115 2.24 17.59 -1.34
N ILE A 116 1.43 16.70 -0.80
CA ILE A 116 1.84 15.38 -0.36
C ILE A 116 1.32 14.36 -1.38
N ILE A 117 2.23 13.55 -1.91
CA ILE A 117 1.93 12.44 -2.80
C ILE A 117 1.72 11.20 -1.94
N LEU A 118 0.50 10.63 -1.95
CA LEU A 118 0.20 9.35 -1.32
C LEU A 118 0.12 8.28 -2.42
N GLU A 119 1.10 7.41 -2.48
CA GLU A 119 1.10 6.24 -3.35
C GLU A 119 0.40 5.08 -2.65
N ALA A 120 -0.64 4.52 -3.28
CA ALA A 120 -1.30 3.32 -2.77
C ALA A 120 -1.85 2.46 -3.91
N ALA A 121 -1.57 1.14 -3.86
CA ALA A 121 -2.11 0.20 -4.84
C ALA A 121 -3.63 0.00 -4.66
N VAL A 122 -4.07 -0.14 -3.41
CA VAL A 122 -5.47 -0.42 -3.00
C VAL A 122 -6.27 0.84 -2.69
N LEU A 123 -5.82 2.01 -3.16
CA LEU A 123 -6.38 3.32 -2.76
C LEU A 123 -7.90 3.38 -2.89
N LEU A 124 -8.40 2.96 -4.06
CA LEU A 124 -9.82 3.00 -4.42
C LEU A 124 -10.59 1.86 -3.75
N ASP A 125 -10.01 0.65 -3.71
CA ASP A 125 -10.64 -0.51 -3.06
C ASP A 125 -10.84 -0.28 -1.56
N ALA A 126 -9.89 0.41 -0.94
CA ALA A 126 -9.93 0.77 0.48
C ALA A 126 -10.77 2.02 0.77
N GLY A 127 -11.33 2.68 -0.25
CA GLY A 127 -12.15 3.89 -0.10
C GLY A 127 -11.37 5.06 0.50
N TRP A 128 -10.07 5.15 0.26
CA TRP A 128 -9.21 6.18 0.85
C TRP A 128 -9.29 7.53 0.14
N GLU A 129 -9.85 7.58 -1.07
CA GLU A 129 -10.07 8.82 -1.82
C GLU A 129 -10.90 9.86 -1.04
N VAL A 130 -11.74 9.41 -0.11
CA VAL A 130 -12.65 10.27 0.67
C VAL A 130 -11.93 11.30 1.55
N PHE A 131 -10.65 11.09 1.87
CA PHE A 131 -9.86 12.02 2.67
C PHE A 131 -8.71 12.69 1.91
N LEU A 132 -8.71 12.59 0.57
CA LEU A 132 -7.68 13.16 -0.32
C LEU A 132 -8.25 14.32 -1.13
N ASP A 133 -7.41 15.29 -1.47
CA ASP A 133 -7.81 16.45 -2.30
C ASP A 133 -8.06 16.08 -3.77
N GLY A 134 -7.58 14.91 -4.20
CA GLY A 134 -7.69 14.42 -5.56
C GLY A 134 -6.96 13.09 -5.73
N VAL A 135 -7.32 12.36 -6.77
CA VAL A 135 -6.75 11.05 -7.11
C VAL A 135 -6.30 11.04 -8.56
N TRP A 136 -5.08 10.60 -8.80
CA TRP A 136 -4.53 10.32 -10.12
C TRP A 136 -4.34 8.82 -10.29
N VAL A 137 -4.79 8.31 -11.44
CA VAL A 137 -4.63 6.89 -11.80
C VAL A 137 -3.57 6.80 -12.89
N ILE A 138 -2.49 6.10 -12.60
CA ILE A 138 -1.46 5.78 -13.60
C ILE A 138 -1.91 4.52 -14.35
N HIS A 139 -2.16 4.68 -15.64
CA HIS A 139 -2.70 3.63 -16.49
C HIS A 139 -1.79 3.32 -17.68
N VAL A 140 -1.73 2.04 -18.03
CA VAL A 140 -1.08 1.51 -19.24
C VAL A 140 -1.91 0.36 -19.78
N SER A 141 -1.70 0.01 -21.06
CA SER A 141 -2.34 -1.18 -21.62
C SER A 141 -1.89 -2.46 -20.91
N LYS A 142 -2.74 -3.49 -20.94
CA LYS A 142 -2.42 -4.83 -20.39
C LYS A 142 -1.10 -5.36 -20.96
N ASP A 143 -0.92 -5.24 -22.27
CA ASP A 143 0.29 -5.72 -22.96
C ASP A 143 1.56 -5.01 -22.45
N MET A 144 1.48 -3.69 -22.23
CA MET A 144 2.61 -2.93 -21.67
C MET A 144 2.89 -3.32 -20.21
N ALA A 145 1.85 -3.52 -19.40
CA ALA A 145 2.01 -3.99 -18.02
C ALA A 145 2.70 -5.36 -17.99
N LEU A 146 2.22 -6.31 -18.80
CA LEU A 146 2.80 -7.66 -18.91
C LEU A 146 4.26 -7.60 -19.35
N GLN A 147 4.55 -6.87 -20.42
CA GLN A 147 5.91 -6.71 -20.93
C GLN A 147 6.84 -6.20 -19.82
N ARG A 148 6.44 -5.14 -19.10
CA ARG A 148 7.24 -4.57 -18.00
C ARG A 148 7.44 -5.54 -16.84
N LEU A 149 6.45 -6.37 -16.50
CA LEU A 149 6.57 -7.36 -15.44
C LEU A 149 7.54 -8.48 -15.80
N GLN A 150 7.56 -8.88 -17.08
CA GLN A 150 8.52 -9.86 -17.57
C GLN A 150 9.93 -9.25 -17.63
N THR A 151 10.11 -8.08 -18.24
CA THR A 151 11.43 -7.49 -18.47
C THR A 151 12.07 -6.94 -17.20
N ASN A 152 11.30 -6.25 -16.35
CA ASN A 152 11.87 -5.51 -15.22
C ASN A 152 11.80 -6.30 -13.91
N ARG A 153 10.86 -7.25 -13.79
CA ARG A 153 10.66 -8.06 -12.58
C ARG A 153 10.91 -9.56 -12.78
N GLY A 154 11.29 -9.99 -13.99
CA GLY A 154 11.63 -11.38 -14.29
C GLY A 154 10.48 -12.37 -14.10
N MET A 155 9.22 -11.91 -14.11
CA MET A 155 8.07 -12.79 -13.91
C MET A 155 7.82 -13.66 -15.13
N SER A 156 7.31 -14.87 -14.90
CA SER A 156 6.73 -15.68 -15.98
C SER A 156 5.51 -14.97 -16.57
N PHE A 157 5.18 -15.27 -17.84
CA PHE A 157 3.98 -14.71 -18.46
C PHE A 157 2.73 -15.07 -17.66
N ASP A 158 2.60 -16.33 -17.23
CA ASP A 158 1.45 -16.83 -16.50
C ASP A 158 1.28 -16.13 -15.15
N ASP A 159 2.37 -15.89 -14.41
CA ASP A 159 2.32 -15.16 -13.14
C ASP A 159 2.00 -13.68 -13.34
N ALA A 160 2.56 -13.06 -14.38
CA ALA A 160 2.27 -11.68 -14.73
C ALA A 160 0.79 -11.50 -15.12
N ALA A 161 0.27 -12.40 -15.96
CA ALA A 161 -1.12 -12.40 -16.40
C ALA A 161 -2.10 -12.54 -15.23
N LYS A 162 -1.87 -13.52 -14.35
CA LYS A 162 -2.68 -13.69 -13.13
C LYS A 162 -2.71 -12.43 -12.27
N ARG A 163 -1.58 -11.75 -12.10
CA ARG A 163 -1.49 -10.53 -11.28
C ARG A 163 -2.19 -9.33 -11.91
N VAL A 164 -2.12 -9.19 -13.25
CA VAL A 164 -2.81 -8.11 -13.95
C VAL A 164 -4.33 -8.33 -13.98
N GLU A 165 -4.78 -9.59 -14.00
CA GLU A 165 -6.21 -9.93 -13.98
C GLU A 165 -6.85 -9.86 -12.59
N ALA A 166 -6.05 -9.93 -11.53
CA ALA A 166 -6.52 -9.87 -10.15
C ALA A 166 -6.73 -8.43 -9.62
N GLN A 167 -6.76 -7.43 -10.50
CA GLN A 167 -6.81 -6.00 -10.16
C GLN A 167 -7.99 -5.28 -10.81
#